data_AF-A0AAW0PWM9-F1
#
_entry.id   AF-A0AAW0PWM9-F1
#
_cell.length_a   1.000
_cell.length_b   1.000
_cell.length_c   1.000
_cell.angle_alpha   90.00
_cell.angle_beta   90.00
_cell.angle_gamma   90.00
#
_symmetry.space_group_name_H-M   'P 1'
#
loop_
_entity.id
_entity.type
_entity.pdbx_description
1 polymer ?
#
loop_
_entity_poly.entity_id
_entity_poly.type
_entity_poly.pdbx_seq_one_letter_code
_entity_poly.pdbx_strand_id
1 'polypeptide(L)'
;MVVRGGDWRKILLRERERERERERKDDFSTQEGKNLIGEASSANANHSDSEISLPESPEKAVQPANLHTILQELRDSRRENENNFRKLKENINARLDETERRVAEVDDRTQRVEEATLMLIKAQEELQAKVSDLEGRWRRENVRLHGVTEGAEDGAQSVSDFVTNLLKEKLNIPLSLDLTIERAHRSLGPKPPPEAAPRSIVVKFTSYRTKEEVLKRAWQQKGFMLNEKKVFVDHDYAPDVLKKRREYTEATKVLRERKIKFQTPYPAKLRVFYEGETRLYTTAAEATKDMSGRGFGVTVIKPPVTWADKIKSTMWRSVGQTQTGGPLTEDSPTEGYKKKLEAFRRE
;
A
#
# COMPACT_ATOMS: atom_id res chain seq x y z
N MET A 1 33.95 -4.68 -6.05
CA MET A 1 33.31 -5.58 -7.04
C MET A 1 32.10 -4.84 -7.60
N VAL A 2 32.21 -4.29 -8.81
CA VAL A 2 31.18 -3.46 -9.45
C VAL A 2 30.08 -4.39 -9.97
N VAL A 3 28.91 -4.39 -9.33
CA VAL A 3 27.75 -5.16 -9.80
C VAL A 3 27.04 -4.35 -10.87
N ARG A 4 27.02 -4.92 -12.08
CA ARG A 4 26.49 -4.36 -13.32
C ARG A 4 25.03 -3.93 -13.13
N GLY A 5 24.75 -2.66 -13.38
CA GLY A 5 23.39 -2.14 -13.51
C GLY A 5 22.73 -2.76 -14.74
N GLY A 6 21.80 -3.69 -14.51
CA GLY A 6 20.92 -4.19 -15.56
C GLY A 6 20.05 -3.05 -16.08
N ASP A 7 20.04 -2.87 -17.39
CA ASP A 7 19.28 -1.84 -18.09
C ASP A 7 17.76 -2.15 -18.00
N TRP A 8 17.10 -1.57 -16.99
CA TRP A 8 15.67 -1.77 -16.67
C TRP A 8 14.73 -1.43 -17.83
N ARG A 9 15.19 -0.63 -18.81
CA ARG A 9 14.45 -0.36 -20.03
C ARG A 9 14.19 -1.64 -20.84
N LYS A 10 15.13 -2.58 -20.85
CA LYS A 10 14.97 -3.88 -21.54
C LYS A 10 14.00 -4.82 -20.83
N ILE A 11 13.91 -4.72 -19.51
CA ILE A 11 12.98 -5.51 -18.70
C ILE A 11 11.55 -4.99 -18.92
N LEU A 12 11.35 -3.67 -18.87
CA LEU A 12 10.05 -3.04 -19.13
C LEU A 12 9.57 -3.25 -20.57
N LEU A 13 10.47 -3.21 -21.56
CA LEU A 13 10.12 -3.53 -22.96
C LEU A 13 9.67 -5.00 -23.11
N ARG A 14 10.35 -5.95 -22.45
CA ARG A 14 9.94 -7.37 -22.42
C ARG A 14 8.64 -7.62 -21.68
N GLU A 15 8.32 -6.81 -20.67
CA GLU A 15 7.05 -6.89 -19.94
C GLU A 15 5.91 -6.39 -20.85
N ARG A 16 6.12 -5.24 -21.51
CA ARG A 16 5.17 -4.62 -22.44
C ARG A 16 4.93 -5.45 -23.71
N GLU A 17 5.91 -6.22 -24.18
CA GLU A 17 5.72 -7.19 -25.28
C GLU A 17 4.88 -8.40 -24.84
N ARG A 18 5.09 -8.89 -23.61
CA ARG A 18 4.29 -9.99 -23.04
C ARG A 18 2.84 -9.61 -22.80
N GLU A 19 2.56 -8.35 -22.42
CA GLU A 19 1.18 -7.84 -22.32
C GLU A 19 0.50 -7.74 -23.68
N ARG A 20 1.17 -7.19 -24.70
CA ARG A 20 0.63 -7.14 -26.08
C ARG A 20 0.40 -8.51 -26.72
N GLU A 21 1.12 -9.55 -26.30
CA GLU A 21 0.84 -10.93 -26.72
C GLU A 21 -0.35 -11.56 -26.00
N ARG A 22 -0.64 -11.15 -24.76
CA ARG A 22 -1.85 -11.58 -24.04
C ARG A 22 -3.10 -10.92 -24.62
N GLU A 23 -3.03 -9.62 -24.87
CA GLU A 23 -4.13 -8.87 -25.51
C GLU A 23 -4.45 -9.43 -26.91
N ARG A 24 -3.44 -9.78 -27.72
CA ARG A 24 -3.66 -10.44 -29.01
C ARG A 24 -4.28 -11.83 -28.91
N LYS A 25 -4.06 -12.56 -27.82
CA LYS A 25 -4.72 -13.86 -27.58
C LYS A 25 -6.17 -13.69 -27.13
N ASP A 26 -6.45 -12.65 -26.36
CA ASP A 26 -7.80 -12.33 -25.89
C ASP A 26 -8.68 -11.83 -27.06
N ASP A 27 -8.12 -11.04 -27.97
CA ASP A 27 -8.78 -10.62 -29.22
C ASP A 27 -9.09 -11.80 -30.15
N PHE A 28 -8.17 -12.77 -30.27
CA PHE A 28 -8.38 -13.97 -31.10
C PHE A 28 -9.51 -14.86 -30.55
N SER A 29 -9.64 -14.98 -29.21
CA SER A 29 -10.74 -15.70 -28.57
C SER A 29 -12.10 -14.99 -28.73
N THR A 30 -12.09 -13.67 -28.79
CA THR A 30 -13.30 -12.85 -29.01
C THR A 30 -13.78 -12.94 -30.47
N GLN A 31 -12.86 -13.18 -31.42
CA GLN A 31 -13.19 -13.36 -32.83
C GLN A 31 -13.74 -14.76 -33.15
N GLU A 32 -13.28 -15.81 -32.45
CA GLU A 32 -13.85 -17.17 -32.53
C GLU A 32 -15.28 -17.24 -31.97
N GLY A 33 -15.60 -16.44 -30.94
CA GLY A 33 -16.96 -16.34 -30.39
C GLY A 33 -17.98 -15.64 -31.31
N LYS A 34 -17.53 -14.82 -32.26
CA LYS A 34 -18.41 -14.13 -33.22
C LYS A 34 -18.68 -14.93 -34.51
N ASN A 35 -17.87 -15.95 -34.80
CA ASN A 35 -18.08 -16.83 -35.96
C ASN A 35 -19.16 -17.91 -35.73
N LEU A 36 -19.77 -18.00 -34.54
CA LEU A 36 -20.82 -18.98 -34.22
C LEU A 36 -22.26 -18.43 -34.24
N ILE A 37 -22.49 -17.17 -34.66
CA ILE A 37 -23.83 -16.56 -34.74
C ILE A 37 -24.18 -16.12 -36.19
N GLY A 38 -23.42 -16.60 -37.18
CA GLY A 38 -23.50 -16.14 -38.56
C GLY A 38 -24.05 -17.12 -39.59
N GLU A 39 -25.01 -18.00 -39.24
CA GLU A 39 -25.65 -18.88 -40.24
C GLU A 39 -27.16 -19.01 -40.00
N ALA A 40 -27.94 -18.14 -40.65
CA ALA A 40 -29.28 -18.48 -41.15
C ALA A 40 -29.74 -17.48 -42.22
N SER A 41 -29.96 -18.01 -43.42
CA SER A 41 -30.82 -17.48 -44.50
C SER A 41 -30.27 -16.37 -45.40
N SER A 42 -29.35 -16.78 -46.27
CA SER A 42 -29.42 -16.44 -47.70
C SER A 42 -29.67 -17.72 -48.48
N ALA A 43 -30.90 -17.95 -48.95
CA ALA A 43 -31.21 -18.99 -49.92
C ALA A 43 -31.94 -18.34 -51.10
N ASN A 44 -31.16 -18.09 -52.13
CA ASN A 44 -31.61 -17.79 -53.48
C ASN A 44 -31.90 -19.13 -54.17
N ALA A 45 -33.09 -19.33 -54.75
CA ALA A 45 -33.28 -20.31 -55.83
C ALA A 45 -34.61 -20.06 -56.59
N ASN A 46 -34.43 -19.82 -57.89
CA ASN A 46 -35.41 -19.78 -58.96
C ASN A 46 -36.25 -21.06 -59.09
N HIS A 47 -37.56 -20.91 -59.34
CA HIS A 47 -38.44 -21.66 -60.27
C HIS A 47 -39.89 -21.23 -59.95
N SER A 48 -40.86 -21.10 -60.83
CA SER A 48 -41.05 -21.49 -62.23
C SER A 48 -42.31 -20.76 -62.72
N ASP A 49 -42.40 -20.55 -64.02
CA ASP A 49 -43.60 -20.09 -64.72
C ASP A 49 -44.87 -20.84 -64.28
N SER A 50 -45.88 -20.07 -63.89
CA SER A 50 -47.26 -20.53 -63.90
C SER A 50 -48.14 -19.38 -64.37
N GLU A 51 -48.64 -19.51 -65.59
CA GLU A 51 -49.69 -18.70 -66.20
C GLU A 51 -50.85 -18.51 -65.22
N ILE A 52 -51.13 -17.27 -64.84
CA ILE A 52 -52.40 -16.90 -64.21
C ILE A 52 -53.08 -15.92 -65.16
N SER A 53 -54.09 -16.45 -65.84
CA SER A 53 -55.01 -15.79 -66.75
C SER A 53 -55.70 -14.58 -66.11
N LEU A 54 -55.66 -13.46 -66.82
CA LEU A 54 -56.39 -12.22 -66.56
C LEU A 54 -57.91 -12.44 -66.53
N PRO A 55 -58.64 -11.81 -65.59
CA PRO A 55 -59.99 -11.34 -65.84
C PRO A 55 -59.95 -9.85 -66.21
N GLU A 56 -60.69 -9.52 -67.26
CA GLU A 56 -60.90 -8.16 -67.78
C GLU A 56 -61.44 -7.19 -66.71
N SER A 57 -61.03 -5.94 -66.89
CA SER A 57 -61.29 -4.69 -66.18
C SER A 57 -62.72 -4.48 -65.62
N PRO A 58 -62.89 -3.52 -64.69
CA PRO A 58 -63.12 -2.17 -65.18
C PRO A 58 -62.16 -1.15 -64.57
N GLU A 59 -61.63 -0.30 -65.45
CA GLU A 59 -60.85 0.87 -65.14
C GLU A 59 -61.57 1.75 -64.09
N LYS A 60 -61.01 1.82 -62.88
CA LYS A 60 -61.18 3.00 -62.03
C LYS A 60 -59.94 3.84 -62.15
N ALA A 61 -60.03 4.87 -62.99
CA ALA A 61 -59.02 5.88 -63.19
C ALA A 61 -58.66 6.57 -61.86
N VAL A 62 -57.60 6.10 -61.20
CA VAL A 62 -56.84 6.95 -60.29
C VAL A 62 -56.11 7.95 -61.16
N GLN A 63 -56.39 9.23 -60.99
CA GLN A 63 -55.80 10.28 -61.82
C GLN A 63 -54.26 10.20 -61.78
N PRO A 64 -53.56 10.13 -62.93
CA PRO A 64 -52.10 9.97 -62.98
C PRO A 64 -51.34 11.13 -62.31
N ALA A 65 -52.00 12.28 -62.12
CA ALA A 65 -51.48 13.46 -61.44
C ALA A 65 -51.26 13.25 -59.92
N ASN A 66 -52.08 12.42 -59.26
CA ASN A 66 -51.95 12.20 -57.80
C ASN A 66 -50.79 11.24 -57.47
N LEU A 67 -50.61 10.19 -58.28
CA LEU A 67 -49.52 9.23 -58.10
C LEU A 67 -48.16 9.88 -58.39
N HIS A 68 -48.07 10.71 -59.43
CA HIS A 68 -46.85 11.43 -59.75
C HIS A 68 -46.44 12.38 -58.62
N THR A 69 -47.40 13.10 -58.03
CA THR A 69 -47.16 14.00 -56.88
C THR A 69 -46.65 13.25 -55.66
N ILE A 70 -47.26 12.11 -55.30
CA ILE A 70 -46.82 11.27 -54.18
C ILE A 70 -45.39 10.72 -54.41
N LEU A 71 -45.07 10.29 -55.63
CA LEU A 71 -43.72 9.81 -55.96
C LEU A 71 -42.67 10.92 -55.90
N GLN A 72 -43.06 12.15 -56.22
CA GLN A 72 -42.20 13.33 -56.13
C GLN A 72 -41.95 13.71 -54.66
N GLU A 73 -42.98 13.74 -53.82
CA GLU A 73 -42.86 13.96 -52.37
C GLU A 73 -42.04 12.87 -51.68
N LEU A 74 -42.21 11.60 -52.05
CA LEU A 74 -41.36 10.51 -51.56
C LEU A 74 -39.89 10.68 -51.97
N ARG A 75 -39.64 11.16 -53.19
CA ARG A 75 -38.28 11.42 -53.68
C ARG A 75 -37.63 12.58 -52.93
N ASP A 76 -38.39 13.63 -52.66
CA ASP A 76 -37.90 14.81 -51.94
C ASP A 76 -37.72 14.49 -50.44
N SER A 77 -38.63 13.73 -49.83
CA SER A 77 -38.49 13.20 -48.46
C SER A 77 -37.28 12.29 -48.33
N ARG A 78 -37.02 11.44 -49.35
CA ARG A 78 -35.82 10.59 -49.39
C ARG A 78 -34.55 11.43 -49.45
N ARG A 79 -34.50 12.46 -50.29
CA ARG A 79 -33.36 13.39 -50.40
C ARG A 79 -33.14 14.15 -49.09
N GLU A 80 -34.22 14.61 -48.46
CA GLU A 80 -34.15 15.29 -47.17
C GLU A 80 -33.63 14.36 -46.07
N ASN A 81 -34.12 13.12 -46.02
CA ASN A 81 -33.61 12.11 -45.10
C ASN A 81 -32.13 11.80 -45.35
N GLU A 82 -31.71 11.60 -46.60
CA GLU A 82 -30.30 11.39 -46.96
C GLU A 82 -29.42 12.57 -46.51
N ASN A 83 -29.91 13.81 -46.66
CA ASN A 83 -29.22 15.00 -46.16
C ASN A 83 -29.18 15.07 -44.63
N ASN A 84 -30.27 14.71 -43.95
CA ASN A 84 -30.33 14.66 -42.49
C ASN A 84 -29.40 13.58 -41.93
N PHE A 85 -29.35 12.41 -42.54
CA PHE A 85 -28.40 11.36 -42.19
C PHE A 85 -26.95 11.78 -42.43
N ARG A 86 -26.67 12.51 -43.52
CA ARG A 86 -25.33 13.07 -43.78
C ARG A 86 -24.91 14.05 -42.68
N LYS A 87 -25.77 15.01 -42.34
CA LYS A 87 -25.52 15.99 -41.26
C LYS A 87 -25.35 15.30 -39.90
N LEU A 88 -26.16 14.29 -39.60
CA LEU A 88 -26.06 13.52 -38.37
C LEU A 88 -24.73 12.77 -38.31
N LYS A 89 -24.31 12.13 -39.40
CA LYS A 89 -23.02 11.43 -39.50
C LYS A 89 -21.85 12.39 -39.29
N GLU A 90 -21.89 13.56 -39.92
CA GLU A 90 -20.88 14.60 -39.75
C GLU A 90 -20.81 15.09 -38.30
N ASN A 91 -21.95 15.32 -37.65
CA ASN A 91 -22.01 15.71 -36.24
C ASN A 91 -21.44 14.62 -35.32
N ILE A 92 -21.82 13.36 -35.54
CA ILE A 92 -21.31 12.22 -34.76
C ILE A 92 -19.80 12.10 -34.92
N ASN A 93 -19.27 12.20 -36.15
CA ASN A 93 -17.83 12.15 -36.39
C ASN A 93 -17.11 13.31 -35.68
N ALA A 94 -17.61 14.54 -35.79
CA ALA A 94 -17.02 15.68 -35.11
C ALA A 94 -17.00 15.52 -33.57
N ARG A 95 -18.07 14.96 -33.00
CA ARG A 95 -18.12 14.63 -31.56
C ARG A 95 -17.17 13.51 -31.19
N LEU A 96 -17.03 12.50 -32.05
CA LEU A 96 -16.12 11.37 -31.84
C LEU A 96 -14.67 11.87 -31.82
N ASP A 97 -14.27 12.65 -32.81
CA ASP A 97 -12.92 13.24 -32.92
C ASP A 97 -12.58 14.08 -31.67
N GLU A 98 -13.52 14.91 -31.20
CA GLU A 98 -13.31 15.70 -29.98
C GLU A 98 -13.23 14.82 -28.72
N THR A 99 -14.02 13.75 -28.64
CA THR A 99 -13.91 12.81 -27.51
C THR A 99 -12.60 12.05 -27.53
N GLU A 100 -12.13 11.60 -28.69
CA GLU A 100 -10.84 10.92 -28.84
C GLU A 100 -9.69 11.84 -28.44
N ARG A 101 -9.73 13.11 -28.88
CA ARG A 101 -8.73 14.12 -28.49
C ARG A 101 -8.70 14.36 -26.98
N ARG A 102 -9.88 14.46 -26.35
CA ARG A 102 -9.99 14.64 -24.90
C ARG A 102 -9.53 13.41 -24.13
N VAL A 103 -9.80 12.20 -24.63
CA VAL A 103 -9.31 10.94 -24.03
C VAL A 103 -7.79 10.90 -24.10
N ALA A 104 -7.19 11.20 -25.27
CA ALA A 104 -5.75 11.25 -25.41
C ALA A 104 -5.09 12.27 -24.45
N GLU A 105 -5.67 13.46 -24.30
CA GLU A 105 -5.17 14.48 -23.36
C GLU A 105 -5.26 14.01 -21.90
N VAL A 106 -6.36 13.34 -21.53
CA VAL A 106 -6.55 12.79 -20.18
C VAL A 106 -5.57 11.65 -19.92
N ASP A 107 -5.32 10.78 -20.89
CA ASP A 107 -4.35 9.69 -20.77
C ASP A 107 -2.93 10.23 -20.58
N ASP A 108 -2.51 11.21 -21.39
CA ASP A 108 -1.21 11.89 -21.25
C ASP A 108 -1.06 12.59 -19.90
N ARG A 109 -2.14 13.21 -19.39
CA ARG A 109 -2.14 13.82 -18.06
C ARG A 109 -2.04 12.75 -16.97
N THR A 110 -2.76 11.65 -17.12
CA THR A 110 -2.79 10.53 -16.17
C THR A 110 -1.39 9.91 -16.07
N GLN A 111 -0.75 9.61 -17.20
CA GLN A 111 0.62 9.09 -17.22
C GLN A 111 1.61 10.03 -16.51
N ARG A 112 1.54 11.36 -16.78
CA ARG A 112 2.41 12.33 -16.10
C ARG A 112 2.19 12.37 -14.59
N VAL A 113 0.94 12.25 -14.14
CA VAL A 113 0.62 12.19 -12.70
C VAL A 113 1.14 10.89 -12.08
N GLU A 114 1.00 9.75 -12.76
CA GLU A 114 1.57 8.48 -12.30
C GLU A 114 3.10 8.55 -12.17
N GLU A 115 3.79 9.12 -13.15
CA GLU A 115 5.24 9.32 -13.08
C GLU A 115 5.65 10.23 -11.92
N ALA A 116 4.95 11.36 -11.75
CA ALA A 116 5.22 12.29 -10.65
C ALA A 116 4.96 11.66 -9.28
N THR A 117 3.87 10.89 -9.13
CA THR A 117 3.56 10.20 -7.87
C THR A 117 4.60 9.14 -7.54
N LEU A 118 5.11 8.38 -8.53
CA LEU A 118 6.22 7.45 -8.32
C LEU A 118 7.51 8.15 -7.88
N MET A 119 7.83 9.32 -8.45
CA MET A 119 8.98 10.12 -8.01
C MET A 119 8.80 10.62 -6.57
N LEU A 120 7.61 11.11 -6.22
CA LEU A 120 7.31 11.60 -4.87
C LEU A 120 7.38 10.49 -3.82
N ILE A 121 6.86 9.29 -4.10
CA ILE A 121 6.94 8.15 -3.19
C ILE A 121 8.42 7.77 -2.93
N LYS A 122 9.25 7.74 -3.97
CA LYS A 122 10.69 7.47 -3.80
C LYS A 122 11.37 8.52 -2.94
N ALA A 123 11.11 9.80 -3.22
CA ALA A 123 11.66 10.90 -2.42
C ALA A 123 11.20 10.82 -0.95
N GLN A 124 9.94 10.41 -0.71
CA GLN A 124 9.40 10.20 0.63
C GLN A 124 10.10 9.04 1.35
N GLU A 125 10.32 7.89 0.69
CA GLU A 125 11.06 6.76 1.28
C GLU A 125 12.50 7.16 1.66
N GLU A 126 13.17 7.91 0.79
CA GLU A 126 14.52 8.43 1.05
C GLU A 126 14.54 9.42 2.22
N LEU A 127 13.56 10.34 2.26
CA LEU A 127 13.45 11.32 3.34
C LEU A 127 13.16 10.64 4.68
N GLN A 128 12.25 9.67 4.70
CA GLN A 128 11.95 8.90 5.91
C GLN A 128 13.19 8.13 6.40
N ALA A 129 13.97 7.53 5.48
CA ALA A 129 15.22 6.88 5.84
C ALA A 129 16.23 7.86 6.45
N LYS A 130 16.37 9.07 5.89
CA LYS A 130 17.25 10.12 6.41
C LYS A 130 16.80 10.61 7.79
N VAL A 131 15.51 10.87 7.98
CA VAL A 131 14.94 11.28 9.28
C VAL A 131 15.21 10.20 10.34
N SER A 132 14.97 8.93 10.00
CA SER A 132 15.22 7.81 10.92
C SER A 132 16.70 7.67 11.31
N ASP A 133 17.62 7.87 10.36
CA ASP A 133 19.07 7.87 10.66
C ASP A 133 19.48 9.06 11.53
N LEU A 134 18.98 10.26 11.24
CA LEU A 134 19.23 11.45 12.05
C LEU A 134 18.71 11.24 13.47
N GLU A 135 17.44 10.90 13.65
CA GLU A 135 16.88 10.59 14.97
C GLU A 135 17.68 9.51 15.70
N GLY A 136 18.10 8.48 14.96
CA GLY A 136 18.95 7.43 15.49
C GLY A 136 20.28 7.93 16.02
N ARG A 137 20.95 8.85 15.32
CA ARG A 137 22.19 9.51 15.76
C ARG A 137 21.95 10.39 16.98
N TRP A 138 20.89 11.19 16.98
CA TRP A 138 20.52 12.07 18.10
C TRP A 138 20.19 11.34 19.40
N ARG A 139 19.84 10.05 19.32
CA ARG A 139 19.47 9.24 20.49
C ARG A 139 20.54 8.23 20.93
N ARG A 140 21.74 8.22 20.33
CA ARG A 140 22.76 7.18 20.64
C ARG A 140 23.27 7.25 22.07
N GLU A 141 23.33 8.45 22.61
CA GLU A 141 23.73 8.74 23.99
C GLU A 141 22.55 8.67 24.97
N ASN A 142 21.34 8.37 24.48
CA ASN A 142 20.15 8.28 25.30
C ASN A 142 19.91 6.83 25.77
N VAL A 143 19.38 6.71 26.99
CA VAL A 143 18.74 5.49 27.50
C VAL A 143 17.33 5.81 27.95
N ARG A 144 16.52 4.75 28.07
CA ARG A 144 15.17 4.82 28.58
C ARG A 144 15.00 3.87 29.76
N LEU A 145 14.55 4.43 30.89
CA LEU A 145 14.20 3.67 32.09
C LEU A 145 12.71 3.40 32.08
N HIS A 146 12.34 2.13 32.19
CA HIS A 146 10.96 1.65 32.25
C HIS A 146 10.62 1.12 33.64
N GLY A 147 9.41 1.37 34.13
CA GLY A 147 8.92 0.80 35.40
C GLY A 147 9.16 1.65 36.65
N VAL A 148 9.73 2.85 36.52
CA VAL A 148 9.87 3.80 37.64
C VAL A 148 8.49 4.39 37.98
N THR A 149 8.01 4.20 39.21
CA THR A 149 6.71 4.72 39.66
C THR A 149 6.61 6.23 39.50
N GLU A 150 5.47 6.74 39.02
CA GLU A 150 5.25 8.19 38.91
C GLU A 150 5.42 8.87 40.28
N GLY A 151 6.16 9.98 40.33
CA GLY A 151 6.43 10.73 41.56
C GLY A 151 7.58 10.19 42.42
N ALA A 152 8.28 9.13 42.00
CA ALA A 152 9.48 8.65 42.71
C ALA A 152 10.60 9.71 42.78
N GLU A 153 10.61 10.61 41.80
CA GLU A 153 11.54 11.74 41.70
C GLU A 153 11.15 12.98 42.52
N ASP A 154 9.93 13.05 43.08
CA ASP A 154 9.40 14.28 43.69
C ASP A 154 10.21 14.76 44.92
N GLY A 155 10.97 13.85 45.56
CA GLY A 155 11.87 14.16 46.67
C GLY A 155 13.28 14.59 46.27
N ALA A 156 13.62 14.60 44.98
CA ALA A 156 14.94 14.97 44.50
C ALA A 156 14.97 16.41 43.94
N GLN A 157 16.13 17.05 44.02
CA GLN A 157 16.33 18.42 43.49
C GLN A 157 16.08 18.50 41.98
N SER A 158 16.40 17.44 41.24
CA SER A 158 16.10 17.30 39.83
C SER A 158 15.93 15.82 39.44
N VAL A 159 15.26 15.58 38.29
CA VAL A 159 15.16 14.23 37.71
C VAL A 159 16.53 13.66 37.37
N SER A 160 17.49 14.51 36.97
CA SER A 160 18.86 14.09 36.69
C SER A 160 19.57 13.59 37.95
N ASP A 161 19.39 14.27 39.09
CA ASP A 161 19.97 13.86 40.38
C ASP A 161 19.35 12.56 40.88
N PHE A 162 18.02 12.45 40.79
CA PHE A 162 17.30 11.21 41.09
C PHE A 162 17.86 10.03 40.29
N VAL A 163 17.96 10.18 38.96
CA VAL A 163 18.48 9.12 38.09
C VAL A 163 19.94 8.81 38.40
N THR A 164 20.77 9.82 38.67
CA THR A 164 22.19 9.63 39.02
C THR A 164 22.33 8.76 40.27
N ASN A 165 21.59 9.11 41.32
CA ASN A 165 21.60 8.37 42.59
C ASN A 165 21.05 6.95 42.40
N LEU A 166 19.91 6.83 41.70
CA LEU A 166 19.27 5.55 41.42
C LEU A 166 20.20 4.59 40.67
N LEU A 167 20.86 5.05 39.61
CA LEU A 167 21.77 4.23 38.82
C LEU A 167 23.03 3.85 39.61
N LYS A 168 23.59 4.78 40.40
CA LYS A 168 24.75 4.49 41.25
C LYS A 168 24.44 3.43 42.30
N GLU A 169 23.34 3.59 43.01
CA GLU A 169 22.89 2.66 44.07
C GLU A 169 22.54 1.28 43.51
N LYS A 170 21.68 1.22 42.48
CA LYS A 170 21.12 -0.06 42.03
C LYS A 170 22.07 -0.84 41.11
N LEU A 171 22.92 -0.17 40.35
CA LEU A 171 23.87 -0.84 39.45
C LEU A 171 25.26 -1.04 40.06
N ASN A 172 25.47 -0.71 41.34
CA ASN A 172 26.77 -0.77 42.01
C ASN A 172 27.87 -0.06 41.22
N ILE A 173 27.56 1.13 40.69
CA ILE A 173 28.53 1.95 39.97
C ILE A 173 29.35 2.72 41.02
N PRO A 174 30.70 2.70 40.94
CA PRO A 174 31.53 3.44 41.89
C PRO A 174 31.10 4.90 41.99
N LEU A 175 30.98 5.43 43.22
CA LEU A 175 30.56 6.82 43.42
C LEU A 175 31.52 7.82 42.76
N SER A 176 32.79 7.43 42.64
CA SER A 176 33.86 8.18 41.94
C SER A 176 33.66 8.29 40.43
N LEU A 177 32.87 7.40 39.82
CA LEU A 177 32.52 7.53 38.41
C LEU A 177 31.47 8.62 38.26
N ASP A 178 31.83 9.69 37.56
CA ASP A 178 30.86 10.69 37.14
C ASP A 178 30.04 10.16 35.96
N LEU A 179 28.72 10.11 36.15
CA LEU A 179 27.80 9.69 35.11
C LEU A 179 27.57 10.81 34.08
N THR A 180 27.79 12.08 34.43
CA THR A 180 27.59 13.25 33.54
C THR A 180 26.28 13.15 32.74
N ILE A 181 25.14 13.37 33.40
CA ILE A 181 23.83 13.39 32.75
C ILE A 181 23.56 14.81 32.24
N GLU A 182 23.44 14.97 30.92
CA GLU A 182 23.12 16.25 30.29
C GLU A 182 21.65 16.63 30.54
N ARG A 183 20.74 15.65 30.42
CA ARG A 183 19.31 15.87 30.59
C ARG A 183 18.59 14.59 30.98
N ALA A 184 17.74 14.64 31.99
CA ALA A 184 16.78 13.58 32.30
C ALA A 184 15.37 14.16 32.43
N HIS A 185 14.38 13.46 31.87
CA HIS A 185 12.97 13.85 31.98
C HIS A 185 12.05 12.65 31.76
N ARG A 186 10.85 12.70 32.32
CA ARG A 186 9.75 11.78 31.96
C ARG A 186 9.36 12.01 30.51
N SER A 187 8.90 10.98 29.81
CA SER A 187 8.30 11.14 28.48
C SER A 187 7.13 12.13 28.53
N LEU A 188 7.02 13.00 27.51
CA LEU A 188 6.12 14.16 27.47
C LEU A 188 4.61 13.85 27.43
N GLY A 189 4.21 12.57 27.49
CA GLY A 189 2.80 12.19 27.54
C GLY A 189 2.12 12.60 28.86
N PRO A 190 0.77 12.69 28.89
CA PRO A 190 0.02 12.98 30.10
C PRO A 190 0.29 11.92 31.17
N LYS A 191 0.18 12.32 32.44
CA LYS A 191 0.39 11.40 33.57
C LYS A 191 -0.67 10.28 33.50
N PRO A 192 -0.26 9.01 33.44
CA PRO A 192 -1.19 7.89 33.37
C PRO A 192 -1.91 7.69 34.73
N PRO A 193 -3.07 7.01 34.73
CA PRO A 193 -3.73 6.61 35.97
C PRO A 193 -2.85 5.63 36.77
N PRO A 194 -3.05 5.50 38.10
CA PRO A 194 -2.19 4.68 38.97
C PRO A 194 -2.04 3.21 38.57
N GLU A 195 -3.06 2.65 37.91
CA GLU A 195 -3.12 1.25 37.46
C GLU A 195 -2.38 1.02 36.13
N ALA A 196 -2.17 2.07 35.34
CA ALA A 196 -1.50 1.97 34.05
C ALA A 196 0.02 1.98 34.22
N ALA A 197 0.72 1.52 33.18
CA ALA A 197 2.18 1.51 33.18
C ALA A 197 2.73 2.95 33.31
N PRO A 198 3.71 3.19 34.20
CA PRO A 198 4.26 4.52 34.40
C PRO A 198 5.03 5.00 33.18
N ARG A 199 5.10 6.31 32.98
CA ARG A 199 5.89 6.91 31.91
C ARG A 199 7.36 6.59 32.11
N SER A 200 8.03 6.21 31.03
CA SER A 200 9.46 6.01 31.04
C SER A 200 10.22 7.32 31.24
N ILE A 201 11.39 7.24 31.85
CA ILE A 201 12.33 8.37 31.97
C ILE A 201 13.35 8.26 30.85
N VAL A 202 13.52 9.33 30.08
CA VAL A 202 14.55 9.45 29.04
C VAL A 202 15.74 10.19 29.63
N VAL A 203 16.92 9.59 29.52
CA VAL A 203 18.16 10.10 30.09
C VAL A 203 19.18 10.23 28.98
N LYS A 204 19.71 11.44 28.80
CA LYS A 204 20.79 11.75 27.87
C LYS A 204 22.09 11.90 28.63
N PHE A 205 23.06 11.05 28.29
CA PHE A 205 24.42 11.14 28.81
C PHE A 205 25.29 12.02 27.93
N THR A 206 26.29 12.67 28.53
CA THR A 206 27.29 13.43 27.78
C THR A 206 28.26 12.51 27.02
N SER A 207 28.50 11.31 27.55
CA SER A 207 29.45 10.33 26.98
C SER A 207 28.78 9.03 26.59
N TYR A 208 28.95 8.64 25.33
CA TYR A 208 28.49 7.34 24.81
C TYR A 208 29.09 6.16 25.61
N ARG A 209 30.36 6.26 26.03
CA ARG A 209 31.04 5.20 26.80
C ARG A 209 30.37 4.98 28.15
N THR A 210 30.05 6.06 28.86
CA THR A 210 29.36 6.01 30.17
C THR A 210 27.99 5.36 30.02
N LYS A 211 27.23 5.76 29.00
CA LYS A 211 25.93 5.18 28.68
C LYS A 211 26.00 3.67 28.39
N GLU A 212 26.97 3.21 27.59
CA GLU A 212 27.14 1.78 27.28
C GLU A 212 27.49 0.97 28.52
N GLU A 213 28.32 1.54 29.40
CA GLU A 213 28.75 0.88 30.63
C GLU A 213 27.60 0.77 31.66
N VAL A 214 26.71 1.77 31.73
CA VAL A 214 25.44 1.71 32.48
C VAL A 214 24.54 0.60 31.92
N LEU A 215 24.33 0.55 30.60
CA LEU A 215 23.49 -0.48 29.97
C LEU A 215 24.03 -1.88 30.18
N LYS A 216 25.34 -2.06 30.03
CA LYS A 216 26.00 -3.35 30.26
C LYS A 216 25.73 -3.88 31.66
N ARG A 217 25.88 -3.04 32.70
CA ARG A 217 25.56 -3.43 34.09
C ARG A 217 24.08 -3.75 34.28
N ALA A 218 23.20 -2.89 33.77
CA ALA A 218 21.76 -3.10 33.89
C ALA A 218 21.30 -4.40 33.22
N TRP A 219 21.83 -4.74 32.05
CA TRP A 219 21.52 -5.97 31.33
C TRP A 219 22.14 -7.21 31.97
N GLN A 220 23.33 -7.12 32.57
CA GLN A 220 23.92 -8.21 33.36
C GLN A 220 23.05 -8.58 34.56
N GLN A 221 22.45 -7.59 35.23
CA GLN A 221 21.51 -7.79 36.33
C GLN A 221 20.08 -8.16 35.86
N LYS A 222 19.79 -8.08 34.55
CA LYS A 222 18.45 -8.25 33.96
C LYS A 222 17.42 -7.28 34.54
N GLY A 223 17.83 -6.02 34.75
CA GLY A 223 17.07 -4.98 35.45
C GLY A 223 17.31 -5.00 36.97
N PHE A 224 16.69 -4.08 37.69
CA PHE A 224 16.80 -3.97 39.15
C PHE A 224 15.45 -3.65 39.80
N MET A 225 15.33 -3.87 41.12
CA MET A 225 14.09 -3.60 41.86
C MET A 225 14.12 -2.20 42.48
N LEU A 226 13.02 -1.48 42.35
CA LEU A 226 12.75 -0.19 42.99
C LEU A 226 11.32 -0.22 43.54
N ASN A 227 11.16 -0.09 44.86
CA ASN A 227 9.86 -0.11 45.53
C ASN A 227 8.98 -1.29 45.07
N GLU A 228 9.54 -2.50 45.12
CA GLU A 228 8.88 -3.76 44.72
C GLU A 228 8.51 -3.86 43.22
N LYS A 229 8.83 -2.85 42.41
CA LYS A 229 8.66 -2.88 40.96
C LYS A 229 9.98 -3.08 40.24
N LYS A 230 9.94 -3.86 39.16
CA LYS A 230 11.11 -4.13 38.34
C LYS A 230 11.33 -2.99 37.34
N VAL A 231 12.52 -2.41 37.38
CA VAL A 231 12.97 -1.35 36.47
C VAL A 231 13.89 -1.95 35.41
N PHE A 232 13.64 -1.58 34.15
CA PHE A 232 14.46 -1.97 33.01
C PHE A 232 15.14 -0.74 32.41
N VAL A 233 16.39 -0.90 32.00
CA VAL A 233 17.16 0.15 31.31
C VAL A 233 17.47 -0.37 29.91
N ASP A 234 17.02 0.35 28.90
CA ASP A 234 17.20 0.00 27.50
C ASP A 234 17.65 1.20 26.66
N HIS A 235 18.05 0.94 25.42
CA HIS A 235 18.34 1.99 24.45
C HIS A 235 17.08 2.80 24.09
N ASP A 236 17.21 4.11 23.94
CA ASP A 236 16.15 4.95 23.37
C ASP A 236 16.20 4.91 21.83
N TYR A 237 15.68 3.84 21.23
CA TYR A 237 15.61 3.75 19.77
C TYR A 237 14.48 4.60 19.17
N ALA A 238 14.70 5.09 17.94
CA ALA A 238 13.67 5.74 17.15
C ALA A 238 12.46 4.80 16.92
N PRO A 239 11.23 5.33 16.84
CA PRO A 239 10.01 4.53 16.67
C PRO A 239 10.06 3.57 15.48
N ASP A 240 10.60 4.02 14.34
CA ASP A 240 10.74 3.20 13.12
C ASP A 240 11.68 2.01 13.33
N VAL A 241 12.74 2.20 14.11
CA VAL A 241 13.67 1.12 14.47
C VAL A 241 12.99 0.11 15.39
N LEU A 242 12.22 0.60 16.37
CA LEU A 242 11.43 -0.27 17.25
C LEU A 242 10.38 -1.05 16.48
N LYS A 243 9.69 -0.43 15.51
CA LYS A 243 8.73 -1.10 14.62
C LYS A 243 9.38 -2.25 13.87
N LYS A 244 10.51 -1.99 13.19
CA LYS A 244 11.28 -3.03 12.48
C LYS A 244 11.77 -4.14 13.43
N ARG A 245 12.20 -3.80 14.64
CA ARG A 245 12.60 -4.81 15.66
C ARG A 245 11.42 -5.68 16.09
N ARG A 246 10.22 -5.12 16.21
CA ARG A 246 9.00 -5.89 16.54
C ARG A 246 8.66 -6.92 15.46
N GLU A 247 8.98 -6.67 14.19
CA GLU A 247 8.78 -7.65 13.11
C GLU A 247 9.59 -8.93 13.33
N TYR A 248 10.72 -8.87 14.05
CA TYR A 248 11.51 -10.05 14.42
C TYR A 248 11.02 -10.76 15.69
N THR A 249 9.92 -10.34 16.32
CA THR A 249 9.46 -10.90 17.60
C THR A 249 9.23 -12.41 17.52
N GLU A 250 8.64 -12.89 16.44
CA GLU A 250 8.38 -14.31 16.23
C GLU A 250 9.68 -15.10 16.02
N ALA A 251 10.54 -14.64 15.11
CA ALA A 251 11.85 -15.24 14.87
C ALA A 251 12.66 -15.33 16.18
N THR A 252 12.74 -14.24 16.93
CA THR A 252 13.47 -14.19 18.21
C THR A 252 12.81 -15.02 19.31
N LYS A 253 11.50 -15.25 19.28
CA LYS A 253 10.81 -16.18 20.18
C LYS A 253 11.30 -17.61 19.92
N VAL A 254 11.28 -18.07 18.67
CA VAL A 254 11.73 -19.42 18.30
C VAL A 254 13.22 -19.62 18.59
N LEU A 255 14.06 -18.61 18.33
CA LEU A 255 15.48 -18.68 18.67
C LEU A 255 15.73 -18.83 20.17
N ARG A 256 14.93 -18.15 21.02
CA ARG A 256 15.00 -18.30 22.48
C ARG A 256 14.56 -19.68 22.94
N GLU A 257 13.46 -20.20 22.39
CA GLU A 257 12.94 -21.54 22.72
C GLU A 257 13.96 -22.64 22.40
N ARG A 258 14.67 -22.50 21.28
CA ARG A 258 15.72 -23.44 20.87
C ARG A 258 17.11 -23.12 21.44
N LYS A 259 17.21 -22.14 22.34
CA LYS A 259 18.46 -21.71 23.01
C LYS A 259 19.58 -21.33 22.04
N ILE A 260 19.23 -20.87 20.84
CA ILE A 260 20.18 -20.40 19.83
C ILE A 260 20.63 -18.99 20.20
N LYS A 261 21.94 -18.74 20.19
CA LYS A 261 22.47 -17.40 20.48
C LYS A 261 22.15 -16.46 19.32
N PHE A 262 21.70 -15.25 19.64
CA PHE A 262 21.47 -14.20 18.66
C PHE A 262 21.76 -12.82 19.25
N GLN A 263 21.93 -11.84 18.37
CA GLN A 263 22.11 -10.43 18.68
C GLN A 263 21.21 -9.59 17.78
N THR A 264 20.76 -8.43 18.28
CA THR A 264 19.95 -7.48 17.52
C THR A 264 20.72 -6.17 17.30
N PRO A 265 21.72 -6.15 16.39
CA PRO A 265 22.51 -4.96 16.14
C PRO A 265 21.67 -3.81 15.60
N TYR A 266 22.07 -2.59 15.96
CA TYR A 266 21.48 -1.35 15.43
C TYR A 266 21.64 -1.30 13.89
N PRO A 267 20.66 -0.75 13.14
CA PRO A 267 19.36 -0.28 13.60
C PRO A 267 18.39 -1.41 13.98
N ALA A 268 18.04 -2.28 13.05
CA ALA A 268 17.08 -3.38 13.25
C ALA A 268 17.49 -4.61 12.43
N LYS A 269 18.69 -5.11 12.70
CA LYS A 269 19.21 -6.34 12.08
C LYS A 269 19.11 -7.49 13.08
N LEU A 270 19.04 -8.73 12.58
CA LEU A 270 19.08 -9.92 13.41
C LEU A 270 20.31 -10.75 13.05
N ARG A 271 21.25 -10.86 13.98
CA ARG A 271 22.43 -11.72 13.84
C ARG A 271 22.20 -13.02 14.62
N VAL A 272 22.21 -14.15 13.95
CA VAL A 272 21.99 -15.47 14.55
C VAL A 272 23.25 -16.32 14.42
N PHE A 273 23.63 -16.97 15.51
CA PHE A 273 24.78 -17.87 15.57
C PHE A 273 24.26 -19.32 15.51
N TYR A 274 24.18 -19.87 14.30
CA TYR A 274 23.86 -21.28 14.09
C TYR A 274 25.10 -22.16 14.29
N GLU A 275 24.91 -23.47 14.37
CA GLU A 275 26.01 -24.43 14.40
C GLU A 275 26.83 -24.33 13.12
N GLY A 276 28.06 -23.82 13.24
CA GLY A 276 29.00 -23.67 12.12
C GLY A 276 28.87 -22.39 11.29
N GLU A 277 27.86 -21.54 11.52
CA GLU A 277 27.67 -20.31 10.72
C GLU A 277 27.04 -19.15 11.50
N THR A 278 27.51 -17.93 11.25
CA THR A 278 26.84 -16.71 11.70
C THR A 278 26.11 -16.05 10.54
N ARG A 279 24.78 -15.91 10.65
CA ARG A 279 23.94 -15.23 9.64
C ARG A 279 23.50 -13.87 10.15
N LEU A 280 23.50 -12.87 9.27
CA LEU A 280 23.00 -11.53 9.53
C LEU A 280 21.84 -11.22 8.60
N TYR A 281 20.65 -11.10 9.16
CA TYR A 281 19.44 -10.74 8.42
C TYR A 281 19.18 -9.25 8.50
N THR A 282 18.78 -8.69 7.36
CA THR A 282 18.44 -7.26 7.25
C THR A 282 16.95 -7.02 7.39
N THR A 283 16.12 -8.02 7.06
CA THR A 283 14.66 -7.96 7.16
C THR A 283 14.10 -9.17 7.91
N ALA A 284 12.93 -9.00 8.54
CA ALA A 284 12.24 -10.10 9.21
C ALA A 284 11.75 -11.16 8.20
N ALA A 285 11.36 -10.74 6.98
CA ALA A 285 10.98 -11.65 5.90
C ALA A 285 12.13 -12.58 5.50
N GLU A 286 13.35 -12.04 5.35
CA GLU A 286 14.56 -12.82 5.05
C GLU A 286 14.86 -13.82 6.17
N ALA A 287 14.81 -13.36 7.44
CA ALA A 287 15.06 -14.20 8.60
C ALA A 287 14.04 -15.34 8.73
N THR A 288 12.75 -15.04 8.66
CA THR A 288 11.67 -16.04 8.81
C THR A 288 11.69 -17.06 7.67
N LYS A 289 11.99 -16.64 6.43
CA LYS A 289 12.15 -17.54 5.28
C LYS A 289 13.33 -18.50 5.46
N ASP A 290 14.51 -17.99 5.82
CA ASP A 290 15.70 -18.83 6.04
C ASP A 290 15.49 -19.78 7.23
N MET A 291 14.89 -19.29 8.32
CA MET A 291 14.55 -20.12 9.47
C MET A 291 13.55 -21.24 9.12
N SER A 292 12.50 -20.92 8.35
CA SER A 292 11.55 -21.94 7.88
C SER A 292 12.25 -23.01 7.02
N GLY A 293 13.15 -22.60 6.11
CA GLY A 293 13.96 -23.52 5.31
C GLY A 293 14.89 -24.42 6.13
N ARG A 294 15.30 -23.97 7.32
CA ARG A 294 16.11 -24.75 8.28
C ARG A 294 15.26 -25.65 9.21
N GLY A 295 13.95 -25.72 9.01
CA GLY A 295 13.04 -26.55 9.83
C GLY A 295 12.61 -25.92 11.16
N PHE A 296 12.71 -24.60 11.29
CA PHE A 296 12.13 -23.87 12.41
C PHE A 296 10.65 -23.55 12.12
N GLY A 297 9.77 -23.75 13.11
CA GLY A 297 8.35 -23.43 13.01
C GLY A 297 8.07 -21.94 13.15
N VAL A 298 8.35 -21.16 12.10
CA VAL A 298 8.16 -19.70 12.05
C VAL A 298 7.20 -19.35 10.92
N THR A 299 6.25 -18.43 11.16
CA THR A 299 5.41 -17.89 10.09
C THR A 299 6.24 -17.00 9.18
N VAL A 300 6.20 -17.31 7.87
CA VAL A 300 7.00 -16.59 6.88
C VAL A 300 6.30 -15.28 6.54
N ILE A 301 6.92 -14.17 6.92
CA ILE A 301 6.45 -12.84 6.56
C ILE A 301 6.77 -12.64 5.08
N LYS A 302 5.74 -12.48 4.24
CA LYS A 302 5.93 -12.13 2.83
C LYS A 302 6.27 -10.64 2.72
N PRO A 303 7.39 -10.26 2.06
CA PRO A 303 7.62 -8.85 1.76
C PRO A 303 6.51 -8.35 0.82
N PRO A 304 6.09 -7.07 0.87
CA PRO A 304 5.21 -6.52 -0.15
C PRO A 304 5.96 -6.55 -1.48
N VAL A 305 5.48 -7.37 -2.42
CA VAL A 305 6.24 -7.71 -3.64
C VAL A 305 6.00 -6.70 -4.77
N THR A 306 5.03 -5.80 -4.66
CA THR A 306 4.70 -4.87 -5.76
C THR A 306 4.54 -3.43 -5.28
N TRP A 307 4.92 -2.46 -6.12
CA TRP A 307 4.63 -1.03 -5.89
C TRP A 307 3.13 -0.79 -5.71
N ALA A 308 2.30 -1.50 -6.48
CA ALA A 308 0.85 -1.51 -6.30
C ALA A 308 0.43 -1.98 -4.89
N ASP A 309 1.09 -2.99 -4.32
CA ASP A 309 0.78 -3.50 -2.98
C ASP A 309 1.25 -2.55 -1.88
N LYS A 310 2.42 -1.91 -2.07
CA LYS A 310 2.88 -0.84 -1.19
C LYS A 310 1.87 0.31 -1.19
N ILE A 311 1.48 0.81 -2.36
CA ILE A 311 0.51 1.89 -2.52
C ILE A 311 -0.83 1.51 -1.85
N LYS A 312 -1.36 0.31 -2.12
CA LYS A 312 -2.57 -0.23 -1.47
C LYS A 312 -2.45 -0.33 0.05
N SER A 313 -1.26 -0.67 0.56
CA SER A 313 -1.01 -0.76 2.01
C SER A 313 -0.85 0.61 2.70
N THR A 314 -0.40 1.63 1.95
CA THR A 314 -0.20 3.00 2.44
C THR A 314 -1.39 3.93 2.23
N MET A 315 -2.32 3.56 1.33
CA MET A 315 -3.59 4.25 1.19
C MET A 315 -4.36 4.15 2.50
N TRP A 316 -4.85 5.29 2.98
CA TRP A 316 -5.71 5.37 4.16
C TRP A 316 -6.81 4.32 4.06
N ARG A 317 -6.85 3.37 5.01
CA ARG A 317 -8.09 2.61 5.24
C ARG A 317 -9.13 3.64 5.60
N SER A 318 -10.14 3.81 4.74
CA SER A 318 -11.35 4.52 5.11
C SER A 318 -11.80 3.99 6.46
N VAL A 319 -11.86 4.86 7.46
CA VAL A 319 -12.45 4.57 8.76
C VAL A 319 -13.88 4.10 8.48
N GLY A 320 -14.16 2.80 8.67
CA GLY A 320 -15.49 2.27 8.41
C GLY A 320 -15.66 0.78 8.08
N GLN A 321 -14.62 -0.05 8.06
CA GLN A 321 -14.81 -1.51 7.98
C GLN A 321 -14.05 -2.24 9.08
N THR A 322 -14.71 -2.39 10.21
CA THR A 322 -14.48 -3.50 11.15
C THR A 322 -14.67 -4.81 10.41
N GLN A 323 -13.65 -5.67 10.46
CA GLN A 323 -13.68 -7.03 9.96
C GLN A 323 -14.66 -7.87 10.79
N THR A 324 -15.73 -8.35 10.16
CA THR A 324 -16.40 -9.58 10.54
C THR A 324 -16.51 -10.44 9.27
N GLY A 325 -15.94 -11.63 9.32
CA GLY A 325 -15.92 -12.55 8.18
C GLY A 325 -17.31 -13.11 7.87
N GLY A 326 -17.65 -13.11 6.58
CA GLY A 326 -18.80 -13.78 5.99
C GLY A 326 -18.65 -13.79 4.46
N PRO A 327 -19.20 -14.79 3.73
CA PRO A 327 -18.94 -14.99 2.32
C PRO A 327 -19.55 -13.88 1.47
N LEU A 328 -18.83 -13.50 0.42
CA LEU A 328 -19.24 -12.51 -0.59
C LEU A 328 -20.50 -13.00 -1.32
N THR A 329 -21.60 -12.28 -1.17
CA THR A 329 -22.70 -12.27 -2.14
C THR A 329 -22.61 -10.97 -2.96
N GLU A 330 -22.65 -11.12 -4.27
CA GLU A 330 -22.70 -10.04 -5.24
C GLU A 330 -23.99 -9.24 -5.05
N ASP A 331 -23.89 -8.00 -4.56
CA ASP A 331 -24.93 -7.00 -4.75
C ASP A 331 -24.31 -5.60 -4.86
N SER A 332 -24.75 -4.87 -5.89
CA SER A 332 -24.14 -3.66 -6.41
C SER A 332 -24.22 -2.44 -5.46
N PRO A 333 -23.17 -1.60 -5.36
CA PRO A 333 -23.20 -0.39 -4.53
C PRO A 333 -23.57 0.86 -5.36
N THR A 334 -24.73 0.87 -6.02
CA THR A 334 -25.19 2.05 -6.78
C THR A 334 -26.32 2.83 -6.09
N GLU A 335 -26.98 2.28 -5.07
CA GLU A 335 -28.14 2.92 -4.43
C GLU A 335 -27.81 3.95 -3.34
N GLY A 336 -26.63 3.87 -2.73
CA GLY A 336 -26.24 4.78 -1.64
C GLY A 336 -25.91 6.21 -2.09
N TYR A 337 -25.50 6.39 -3.35
CA TYR A 337 -25.02 7.69 -3.84
C TYR A 337 -26.16 8.64 -4.22
N LYS A 338 -27.26 8.10 -4.78
CA LYS A 338 -28.45 8.88 -5.15
C LYS A 338 -29.15 9.50 -3.92
N LYS A 339 -29.30 8.74 -2.83
CA LYS A 339 -29.88 9.23 -1.57
C LYS A 339 -29.06 10.33 -0.89
N LYS A 340 -27.73 10.32 -1.05
CA LYS A 340 -26.85 11.36 -0.48
C LYS A 340 -26.92 12.69 -1.24
N LEU A 341 -27.28 12.65 -2.53
CA LEU A 341 -27.45 13.85 -3.36
C LEU A 341 -28.82 14.53 -3.14
N GLU A 342 -29.86 13.78 -2.76
CA GLU A 342 -31.17 14.34 -2.44
C GLU A 342 -31.16 15.20 -1.16
N ALA A 343 -30.28 14.89 -0.19
CA ALA A 343 -30.12 15.66 1.04
C ALA A 343 -29.51 17.08 0.84
N PHE A 344 -29.01 17.39 -0.36
CA PHE A 344 -28.43 18.70 -0.69
C PHE A 344 -29.34 19.62 -1.51
N ARG A 345 -30.55 19.18 -1.88
CA ARG A 345 -31.57 20.07 -2.43
C ARG A 345 -32.39 20.67 -1.29
N ARG A 346 -32.03 21.89 -0.87
CA ARG A 346 -32.88 22.74 -0.02
C ARG A 346 -33.98 23.39 -0.88
N GLU A 347 -35.17 23.50 -0.29
CA GLU A 347 -36.24 24.45 -0.66
C GLU A 347 -35.76 25.91 -0.54
#